data_AF-F0MAN6-F1
#
_entry.id   AF-F0MAN6-F1
#
_cell.length_a   1.000
_cell.length_b   1.000
_cell.length_c   1.000
_cell.angle_alpha   90.00
_cell.angle_beta   90.00
_cell.angle_gamma   90.00
#
_symmetry.space_group_name_H-M   'P 1'
#
loop_
_entity.id
_entity.type
_entity.pdbx_description
1 polymer ?
#
loop_
_entity_poly.entity_id
_entity_poly.type
_entity_poly.pdbx_seq_one_letter_code
_entity_poly.pdbx_strand_id
1 'polypeptide(L)'
;MQAPAQSLGSWTIGVVGVAGLAAIIAGVYTSREVLMGVAVAIAAAIGFGWPHFLRIPAKKTLAAVIAVPGAASAVAAGFAPAPGYLDWTPAFIALGMMAVFVVQLIRGTGQAQRLESTLGCCAGVLLACLGSGWIAGARFNGVREMLLVAAISAAVALLAGLIRWPDTIVAPLGIVMAGLAGPLAGLVLSDIEVVPAAIFGVVVGAVLASFRRLVTLRGAPLNIAAALGMGLAPVAAVGSLAYFIDKLLIY
;
A
#
# COMPACT_ATOMS: atom_id res chain seq x y z
N MET A 1 17.41 32.98 -8.14
CA MET A 1 18.09 31.77 -7.62
C MET A 1 17.15 31.10 -6.62
N GLN A 2 16.55 29.96 -6.96
CA GLN A 2 15.73 29.20 -5.99
C GLN A 2 16.69 28.38 -5.12
N ALA A 3 16.56 28.50 -3.79
CA ALA A 3 17.32 27.70 -2.83
C ALA A 3 17.16 26.20 -3.16
N PRO A 4 18.22 25.37 -3.04
CA PRO A 4 18.09 23.94 -3.27
C PRO A 4 17.07 23.38 -2.29
N ALA A 5 15.94 22.90 -2.82
CA ALA A 5 14.93 22.25 -2.01
C ALA A 5 15.59 21.08 -1.28
N GLN A 6 15.58 21.10 0.06
CA GLN A 6 16.14 20.03 0.86
C GLN A 6 15.47 18.72 0.46
N SER A 7 16.26 17.81 -0.12
CA SER A 7 15.82 16.47 -0.45
C SER A 7 15.69 15.69 0.85
N LEU A 8 14.49 15.17 1.13
CA LEU A 8 14.32 14.22 2.22
C LEU A 8 15.18 12.99 1.98
N GLY A 9 15.63 12.37 3.06
CA GLY A 9 16.30 11.07 2.97
C GLY A 9 15.30 9.98 2.57
N SER A 10 15.77 8.96 1.85
CA SER A 10 14.94 7.80 1.47
C SER A 10 14.33 7.07 2.68
N TRP A 11 14.97 7.16 3.85
CA TRP A 11 14.46 6.62 5.12
C TRP A 11 13.09 7.18 5.51
N THR A 12 12.74 8.39 5.08
CA THR A 12 11.42 8.98 5.37
C THR A 12 10.29 8.13 4.77
N ILE A 13 10.52 7.45 3.65
CA ILE A 13 9.53 6.55 3.02
C ILE A 13 9.26 5.34 3.92
N GLY A 14 10.31 4.72 4.45
CA GLY A 14 10.16 3.59 5.37
C GLY A 14 9.46 4.01 6.66
N VAL A 15 9.80 5.18 7.21
CA VAL A 15 9.14 5.70 8.42
C VAL A 15 7.66 5.99 8.18
N VAL A 16 7.31 6.60 7.05
CA VAL A 16 5.92 6.81 6.65
C VAL A 16 5.18 5.47 6.52
N GLY A 17 5.80 4.47 5.89
CA GLY A 17 5.21 3.15 5.74
C GLY A 17 4.95 2.49 7.10
N VAL A 18 5.94 2.51 8.00
CA VAL A 18 5.79 1.98 9.37
C VAL A 18 4.70 2.72 10.15
N ALA A 19 4.66 4.05 10.06
CA ALA A 19 3.63 4.86 10.72
C ALA A 19 2.22 4.56 10.18
N GLY A 20 2.08 4.42 8.86
CA GLY A 20 0.82 4.05 8.21
C GLY A 20 0.34 2.66 8.63
N LEU A 21 1.26 1.69 8.67
CA LEU A 21 0.96 0.35 9.16
C LEU A 21 0.54 0.37 10.63
N ALA A 22 1.27 1.09 11.49
CA ALA A 22 0.92 1.23 12.91
C ALA A 22 -0.47 1.86 13.09
N ALA A 23 -0.82 2.88 12.28
CA ALA A 23 -2.14 3.49 12.30
C ALA A 23 -3.25 2.51 11.88
N ILE A 24 -3.01 1.67 10.86
CA ILE A 24 -3.94 0.62 10.44
C ILE A 24 -4.17 -0.36 11.60
N ILE A 25 -3.10 -0.88 12.21
CA ILE A 25 -3.21 -1.86 13.30
C ILE A 25 -3.89 -1.25 14.53
N ALA A 26 -3.56 0.00 14.89
CA ALA A 26 -4.28 0.71 15.94
C ALA A 26 -5.79 0.84 15.61
N GLY A 27 -6.13 1.13 14.34
CA GLY A 27 -7.52 1.16 13.87
C GLY A 27 -8.22 -0.19 14.00
N VAL A 28 -7.55 -1.29 13.64
CA VAL A 28 -8.07 -2.68 13.76
C VAL A 28 -8.47 -3.03 15.19
N TYR A 29 -7.75 -2.50 16.19
CA TYR A 29 -8.02 -2.74 17.62
C TYR A 29 -8.91 -1.69 18.30
N THR A 30 -9.19 -0.56 17.64
CA THR A 30 -10.01 0.51 18.22
C THR A 30 -11.48 0.34 17.85
N SER A 31 -11.82 0.53 16.57
CA SER A 31 -13.17 0.35 16.05
C SER A 31 -13.14 0.28 14.53
N ARG A 32 -14.20 -0.27 13.94
CA ARG A 32 -14.34 -0.32 12.48
C ARG A 32 -14.37 1.08 11.87
N GLU A 33 -15.06 2.03 12.49
CA GLU A 33 -15.15 3.41 11.97
C GLU A 33 -13.76 4.07 11.96
N VAL A 34 -12.95 3.83 13.00
CA VAL A 34 -11.56 4.35 13.06
C VAL A 34 -10.71 3.73 11.97
N LEU A 35 -10.75 2.40 11.78
CA LEU A 35 -10.00 1.74 10.70
C LEU A 35 -10.39 2.27 9.32
N MET A 36 -11.70 2.47 9.08
CA MET A 36 -12.19 3.08 7.84
C MET A 36 -11.66 4.50 7.65
N GLY A 37 -11.69 5.32 8.70
CA GLY A 37 -11.14 6.68 8.69
C GLY A 37 -9.64 6.69 8.35
N VAL A 38 -8.87 5.78 8.94
CA VAL A 38 -7.44 5.61 8.64
C VAL A 38 -7.23 5.18 7.19
N ALA A 39 -7.99 4.21 6.68
CA ALA A 39 -7.88 3.75 5.30
C ALA A 39 -8.22 4.86 4.29
N VAL A 40 -9.24 5.67 4.56
CA VAL A 40 -9.59 6.85 3.75
C VAL A 40 -8.47 7.90 3.80
N ALA A 41 -7.90 8.17 4.97
CA ALA A 41 -6.78 9.09 5.11
C ALA A 41 -5.53 8.60 4.34
N ILE A 42 -5.26 7.29 4.38
CA ILE A 42 -4.18 6.64 3.61
C ILE A 42 -4.45 6.76 2.11
N ALA A 43 -5.66 6.48 1.64
CA ALA A 43 -6.03 6.66 0.23
C ALA A 43 -5.84 8.11 -0.24
N ALA A 44 -6.21 9.09 0.59
CA ALA A 44 -5.98 10.51 0.32
C ALA A 44 -4.48 10.86 0.28
N ALA A 45 -3.68 10.32 1.21
CA ALA A 45 -2.24 10.53 1.25
C ALA A 45 -1.52 9.86 0.06
N ILE A 46 -1.97 8.67 -0.37
CA ILE A 46 -1.51 8.03 -1.60
C ILE A 46 -1.90 8.89 -2.80
N GLY A 47 -3.16 9.29 -2.92
CA GLY A 47 -3.62 10.12 -4.04
C GLY A 47 -2.87 11.44 -4.12
N PHE A 48 -2.64 12.11 -3.00
CA PHE A 48 -1.83 13.32 -2.97
C PHE A 48 -0.35 13.04 -3.30
N GLY A 49 0.23 12.02 -2.69
CA GLY A 49 1.67 11.76 -2.77
C GLY A 49 2.15 11.12 -4.07
N TRP A 50 1.34 10.26 -4.67
CA TRP A 50 1.70 9.45 -5.83
C TRP A 50 2.01 10.30 -7.08
N PRO A 51 1.19 11.29 -7.47
CA PRO A 51 1.52 12.20 -8.58
C PRO A 51 2.77 13.05 -8.31
N HIS A 52 3.05 13.38 -7.04
CA HIS A 52 4.28 14.10 -6.66
C HIS A 52 5.51 13.21 -6.78
N PHE A 53 5.39 11.93 -6.42
CA PHE A 53 6.44 10.94 -6.64
C PHE A 53 6.71 10.75 -8.14
N LEU A 54 5.67 10.57 -8.95
CA LEU A 54 5.82 10.39 -10.40
C LEU A 54 6.15 11.68 -11.17
N ARG A 55 6.14 12.84 -10.49
CA ARG A 55 6.39 14.17 -11.11
C ARG A 55 5.44 14.51 -12.24
N ILE A 56 4.21 14.00 -12.16
CA ILE A 56 3.21 14.20 -13.20
C ILE A 56 2.83 15.69 -13.25
N PRO A 57 2.65 16.29 -14.44
CA PRO A 57 2.26 17.69 -14.56
C PRO A 57 0.90 18.01 -13.90
N ALA A 58 -0.10 17.13 -14.08
CA ALA A 58 -1.46 17.31 -13.61
C ALA A 58 -1.71 16.77 -12.19
N LYS A 59 -0.93 17.25 -11.20
CA LYS A 59 -0.91 16.67 -9.84
C LYS A 59 -2.26 16.72 -9.13
N LYS A 60 -2.97 17.84 -9.20
CA LYS A 60 -4.20 18.06 -8.42
C LYS A 60 -5.36 17.19 -8.90
N THR A 61 -5.59 17.16 -10.21
CA THR A 61 -6.67 16.37 -10.81
C THR A 61 -6.42 14.89 -10.62
N LEU A 62 -5.21 14.42 -10.93
CA LEU A 62 -4.88 13.00 -10.78
C LEU A 62 -4.79 12.56 -9.32
N ALA A 63 -4.47 13.47 -8.38
CA ALA A 63 -4.55 13.16 -6.96
C ALA A 63 -5.98 12.85 -6.53
N ALA A 64 -6.95 13.65 -6.97
CA ALA A 64 -8.36 13.37 -6.69
C ALA A 64 -8.82 12.05 -7.34
N VAL A 65 -8.40 11.79 -8.57
CA VAL A 65 -8.73 10.56 -9.31
C VAL A 65 -8.17 9.30 -8.65
N ILE A 66 -7.06 9.40 -7.91
CA ILE A 66 -6.50 8.28 -7.13
C ILE A 66 -7.18 8.18 -5.76
N ALA A 67 -7.33 9.31 -5.06
CA ALA A 67 -7.84 9.34 -3.69
C ALA A 67 -9.30 8.90 -3.59
N VAL A 68 -10.16 9.39 -4.50
CA VAL A 68 -11.61 9.16 -4.42
C VAL A 68 -11.97 7.69 -4.57
N PRO A 69 -11.50 6.94 -5.60
CA PRO A 69 -11.76 5.51 -5.70
C PRO A 69 -11.21 4.72 -4.51
N GLY A 70 -10.02 5.04 -4.02
CA GLY A 70 -9.43 4.37 -2.86
C GLY A 70 -10.26 4.58 -1.59
N ALA A 71 -10.69 5.82 -1.33
CA ALA A 71 -11.56 6.14 -0.21
C ALA A 71 -12.94 5.46 -0.35
N ALA A 72 -13.53 5.49 -1.55
CA ALA A 72 -14.82 4.84 -1.81
C ALA A 72 -14.74 3.31 -1.65
N SER A 73 -13.65 2.69 -2.11
CA SER A 73 -13.38 1.26 -1.91
C SER A 73 -13.20 0.91 -0.42
N ALA A 74 -12.49 1.73 0.36
CA ALA A 74 -12.38 1.54 1.80
C ALA A 74 -13.74 1.66 2.50
N VAL A 75 -14.54 2.68 2.17
CA VAL A 75 -15.88 2.85 2.72
C VAL A 75 -16.77 1.66 2.37
N ALA A 76 -16.77 1.24 1.11
CA ALA A 76 -17.54 0.10 0.66
C ALA A 76 -17.13 -1.19 1.38
N ALA A 77 -15.84 -1.44 1.59
CA ALA A 77 -15.38 -2.60 2.36
C ALA A 77 -15.81 -2.59 3.83
N GLY A 78 -16.12 -1.41 4.40
CA GLY A 78 -16.68 -1.27 5.74
C GLY A 78 -18.16 -1.62 5.86
N PHE A 79 -18.92 -1.48 4.76
CA PHE A 79 -20.37 -1.67 4.74
C PHE A 79 -20.84 -2.87 3.92
N ALA A 80 -20.00 -3.41 3.03
CA ALA A 80 -20.34 -4.57 2.22
C ALA A 80 -20.72 -5.76 3.10
N PRO A 81 -21.78 -6.52 2.75
CA PRO A 81 -22.18 -7.70 3.49
C PRO A 81 -21.19 -8.86 3.27
N ALA A 82 -21.13 -9.78 4.23
CA ALA A 82 -20.40 -11.04 4.07
C ALA A 82 -21.07 -11.90 2.98
N PRO A 83 -20.33 -12.76 2.26
CA PRO A 83 -18.88 -13.04 2.32
C PRO A 83 -18.04 -12.16 1.37
N GLY A 84 -18.65 -11.13 0.78
CA GLY A 84 -18.14 -10.34 -0.33
C GLY A 84 -17.59 -8.97 0.06
N TYR A 85 -16.72 -8.89 1.07
CA TYR A 85 -16.29 -7.59 1.62
C TYR A 85 -15.54 -6.71 0.60
N LEU A 86 -14.92 -7.28 -0.43
CA LEU A 86 -14.19 -6.56 -1.49
C LEU A 86 -14.91 -6.54 -2.84
N ASP A 87 -16.17 -6.98 -2.93
CA ASP A 87 -16.86 -7.14 -4.22
C ASP A 87 -16.98 -5.83 -5.01
N TRP A 88 -17.07 -4.69 -4.30
CA TRP A 88 -17.12 -3.37 -4.91
C TRP A 88 -15.75 -2.79 -5.25
N THR A 89 -14.66 -3.32 -4.70
CA THR A 89 -13.30 -2.80 -4.91
C THR A 89 -12.88 -2.83 -6.38
N PRO A 90 -13.09 -3.92 -7.15
CA PRO A 90 -12.84 -3.94 -8.60
C PRO A 90 -13.61 -2.86 -9.37
N ALA A 91 -14.86 -2.58 -8.99
CA ALA A 91 -15.66 -1.55 -9.67
C ALA A 91 -15.05 -0.15 -9.43
N PHE A 92 -14.63 0.18 -8.22
CA PHE A 92 -13.95 1.44 -7.94
C PHE A 92 -12.59 1.56 -8.64
N ILE A 93 -11.83 0.47 -8.72
CA ILE A 93 -10.60 0.42 -9.52
C ILE A 93 -10.89 0.75 -10.99
N ALA A 94 -11.89 0.09 -11.59
CA ALA A 94 -12.27 0.31 -12.98
C ALA A 94 -12.71 1.77 -13.22
N LEU A 95 -13.58 2.31 -12.35
CA LEU A 95 -14.03 3.70 -12.41
C LEU A 95 -12.85 4.69 -12.29
N GLY A 96 -11.93 4.44 -11.34
CA GLY A 96 -10.74 5.27 -11.17
C GLY A 96 -9.81 5.23 -12.38
N MET A 97 -9.54 4.04 -12.93
CA MET A 97 -8.73 3.88 -14.13
C MET A 97 -9.39 4.55 -15.34
N MET A 98 -10.70 4.39 -15.54
CA MET A 98 -11.44 5.11 -16.59
C MET A 98 -11.32 6.62 -16.42
N ALA A 99 -11.45 7.13 -15.19
CA ALA A 99 -11.27 8.56 -14.89
C ALA A 99 -9.83 9.03 -15.19
N VAL A 100 -8.80 8.21 -14.96
CA VAL A 100 -7.43 8.52 -15.41
C VAL A 100 -7.40 8.72 -16.91
N PHE A 101 -7.97 7.79 -17.70
CA PHE A 101 -8.02 7.95 -19.16
C PHE A 101 -8.77 9.21 -19.59
N VAL A 102 -9.92 9.50 -18.98
CA VAL A 102 -10.70 10.72 -19.26
C VAL A 102 -9.88 11.98 -18.99
N VAL A 103 -9.17 12.06 -17.86
CA VAL A 103 -8.27 13.19 -17.56
C VAL A 103 -7.19 13.33 -18.63
N GLN A 104 -6.64 12.22 -19.13
CA GLN A 104 -5.59 12.25 -20.15
C GLN A 104 -6.13 12.58 -21.55
N LEU A 105 -7.41 12.32 -21.83
CA LEU A 105 -8.10 12.79 -23.03
C LEU A 105 -8.31 14.32 -22.96
N ILE A 106 -8.80 14.83 -21.83
CA ILE A 106 -9.03 16.27 -21.61
C ILE A 106 -7.72 17.07 -21.69
N ARG A 107 -6.60 16.50 -21.22
CA ARG A 107 -5.28 17.13 -21.34
C ARG A 107 -4.81 17.33 -22.79
N GLY A 108 -5.43 16.65 -23.77
CA GLY A 108 -5.12 16.78 -25.19
C GLY A 108 -3.93 15.95 -25.68
N THR A 109 -3.79 15.83 -27.00
CA THR A 109 -2.68 15.16 -27.69
C THR A 109 -1.41 16.01 -27.64
N GLY A 110 -0.22 15.38 -27.62
CA GLY A 110 1.07 16.09 -27.59
C GLY A 110 1.60 16.50 -26.21
N GLN A 111 0.86 16.26 -25.13
CA GLN A 111 1.36 16.52 -23.78
C GLN A 111 2.51 15.57 -23.41
N ALA A 112 3.56 16.12 -22.78
CA ALA A 112 4.67 15.32 -22.29
C ALA A 112 4.22 14.28 -21.25
N GLN A 113 4.86 13.10 -21.29
CA GLN A 113 4.70 12.01 -20.32
C GLN A 113 3.26 11.48 -20.18
N ARG A 114 2.44 11.51 -21.24
CA ARG A 114 1.05 11.00 -21.17
C ARG A 114 0.99 9.53 -20.80
N LEU A 115 1.73 8.66 -21.51
CA LEU A 115 1.70 7.22 -21.25
C LEU A 115 2.19 6.91 -19.83
N GLU A 116 3.32 7.51 -19.43
CA GLU A 116 3.89 7.38 -18.08
C GLU A 116 2.90 7.85 -17.01
N SER A 117 2.21 8.97 -17.23
CA SER A 117 1.19 9.50 -16.31
C SER A 117 -0.03 8.59 -16.24
N THR A 118 -0.48 8.03 -17.36
CA THR A 118 -1.62 7.10 -17.40
C THR A 118 -1.29 5.83 -16.64
N LEU A 119 -0.20 5.14 -17.01
CA LEU A 119 0.21 3.89 -16.37
C LEU A 119 0.51 4.10 -14.89
N GLY A 120 1.26 5.16 -14.58
CA GLY A 120 1.60 5.52 -13.21
C GLY A 120 0.38 5.84 -12.35
N CYS A 121 -0.60 6.60 -12.86
CA CYS A 121 -1.83 6.88 -12.11
C CYS A 121 -2.76 5.68 -12.00
N CYS A 122 -2.86 4.82 -13.02
CA CYS A 122 -3.60 3.56 -12.91
C CYS A 122 -3.02 2.68 -11.79
N ALA A 123 -1.69 2.58 -11.68
CA ALA A 123 -1.04 1.91 -10.56
C ALA A 123 -1.38 2.58 -9.22
N GLY A 124 -1.42 3.92 -9.17
CA GLY A 124 -1.84 4.67 -7.99
C GLY A 124 -3.28 4.35 -7.55
N VAL A 125 -4.23 4.31 -8.50
CA VAL A 125 -5.63 3.93 -8.25
C VAL A 125 -5.70 2.52 -7.68
N LEU A 126 -5.02 1.56 -8.33
CA LEU A 126 -4.96 0.18 -7.86
C LEU A 126 -4.46 0.12 -6.41
N LEU A 127 -3.31 0.73 -6.12
CA LEU A 127 -2.70 0.69 -4.80
C LEU A 127 -3.57 1.35 -3.72
N ALA A 128 -4.22 2.47 -4.03
CA ALA A 128 -5.12 3.15 -3.10
C ALA A 128 -6.36 2.29 -2.77
N CYS A 129 -6.94 1.61 -3.77
CA CYS A 129 -8.08 0.72 -3.57
C CYS A 129 -7.71 -0.57 -2.82
N LEU A 130 -6.50 -1.13 -3.04
CA LEU A 130 -6.06 -2.35 -2.36
C LEU A 130 -5.97 -2.20 -0.82
N GLY A 131 -5.86 -0.97 -0.31
CA GLY A 131 -5.89 -0.70 1.13
C GLY A 131 -7.21 -1.11 1.81
N SER A 132 -8.31 -1.21 1.05
CA SER A 132 -9.59 -1.74 1.54
C SER A 132 -9.50 -3.17 2.09
N GLY A 133 -8.50 -3.94 1.65
CA GLY A 133 -8.24 -5.30 2.13
C GLY A 133 -7.92 -5.37 3.63
N TRP A 134 -7.36 -4.32 4.24
CA TRP A 134 -7.16 -4.29 5.69
C TRP A 134 -8.48 -4.26 6.46
N ILE A 135 -9.49 -3.56 5.92
CA ILE A 135 -10.84 -3.51 6.49
C ILE A 135 -11.53 -4.85 6.28
N ALA A 136 -11.44 -5.41 5.07
CA ALA A 136 -12.03 -6.71 4.76
C ALA A 136 -11.43 -7.84 5.62
N GLY A 137 -10.11 -7.89 5.75
CA GLY A 137 -9.41 -8.86 6.61
C GLY A 137 -9.78 -8.71 8.08
N ALA A 138 -9.91 -7.47 8.59
CA ALA A 138 -10.34 -7.25 9.97
C ALA A 138 -11.80 -7.67 10.23
N ARG A 139 -12.64 -7.74 9.19
CA ARG A 139 -14.05 -8.14 9.26
C ARG A 139 -14.26 -9.64 8.99
N PHE A 140 -13.29 -10.33 8.40
CA PHE A 140 -13.38 -11.76 8.14
C PHE A 140 -13.28 -12.52 9.48
N ASN A 141 -14.31 -13.29 9.82
CA ASN A 141 -14.45 -13.94 11.12
C ASN A 141 -13.52 -15.16 11.26
N GLY A 142 -12.65 -15.14 12.28
CA GLY A 142 -12.00 -16.33 12.83
C GLY A 142 -10.58 -16.08 13.34
N VAL A 143 -9.69 -15.58 12.48
CA VAL A 143 -8.24 -15.59 12.74
C VAL A 143 -7.66 -14.21 12.44
N ARG A 144 -7.78 -13.29 13.42
CA ARG A 144 -7.01 -12.02 13.39
C ARG A 144 -5.51 -12.29 13.28
N GLU A 145 -5.07 -13.51 13.58
CA GLU A 145 -3.69 -13.94 13.53
C GLU A 145 -3.09 -13.83 12.12
N MET A 146 -3.83 -14.11 11.04
CA MET A 146 -3.30 -13.96 9.67
C MET A 146 -3.09 -12.48 9.30
N LEU A 147 -4.01 -11.61 9.73
CA LEU A 147 -3.84 -10.16 9.61
C LEU A 147 -2.63 -9.68 10.43
N LEU A 148 -2.42 -10.24 11.62
CA LEU A 148 -1.23 -9.95 12.43
C LEU A 148 0.05 -10.46 11.79
N VAL A 149 0.06 -11.65 11.20
CA VAL A 149 1.18 -12.16 10.41
C VAL A 149 1.49 -11.23 9.25
N ALA A 150 0.46 -10.74 8.53
CA ALA A 150 0.63 -9.75 7.49
C ALA A 150 1.32 -8.49 8.02
N ALA A 151 0.83 -7.99 9.15
CA ALA A 151 1.31 -6.78 9.79
C ALA A 151 2.75 -6.93 10.28
N ILE A 152 3.08 -8.02 10.97
CA ILE A 152 4.42 -8.29 11.47
C ILE A 152 5.40 -8.47 10.30
N SER A 153 5.02 -9.24 9.28
CA SER A 153 5.85 -9.44 8.08
C SER A 153 6.09 -8.13 7.34
N ALA A 154 5.06 -7.30 7.19
CA ALA A 154 5.17 -5.97 6.60
C ALA A 154 6.06 -5.05 7.44
N ALA A 155 5.90 -5.06 8.77
CA ALA A 155 6.71 -4.26 9.68
C ALA A 155 8.19 -4.65 9.58
N VAL A 156 8.50 -5.95 9.59
CA VAL A 156 9.88 -6.46 9.46
C VAL A 156 10.48 -6.05 8.11
N ALA A 157 9.75 -6.20 7.01
CA ALA A 157 10.21 -5.77 5.69
C ALA A 157 10.43 -4.25 5.60
N LEU A 158 9.52 -3.45 6.18
CA LEU A 158 9.66 -1.98 6.22
C LEU A 158 10.85 -1.54 7.08
N LEU A 159 11.05 -2.17 8.24
CA LEU A 159 12.18 -1.90 9.14
C LEU A 159 13.52 -2.31 8.50
N ALA A 160 13.59 -3.48 7.86
CA ALA A 160 14.74 -3.87 7.05
C ALA A 160 14.98 -2.83 5.93
N GLY A 161 13.91 -2.32 5.34
CA GLY A 161 13.90 -1.23 4.38
C GLY A 161 14.49 0.11 4.89
N LEU A 162 14.67 0.30 6.19
CA LEU A 162 15.35 1.48 6.76
C LEU A 162 16.88 1.34 6.79
N ILE A 163 17.41 0.13 6.62
CA ILE A 163 18.85 -0.14 6.67
C ILE A 163 19.53 0.49 5.45
N ARG A 164 20.58 1.29 5.69
CA ARG A 164 21.37 2.03 4.69
C ARG A 164 22.44 1.16 4.02
N TRP A 165 22.06 -0.04 3.60
CA TRP A 165 22.93 -0.98 2.89
C TRP A 165 22.55 -1.06 1.40
N PRO A 166 23.44 -1.55 0.53
CA PRO A 166 23.12 -1.74 -0.89
C PRO A 166 21.87 -2.61 -1.05
N ASP A 167 21.02 -2.26 -2.01
CA ASP A 167 19.75 -2.96 -2.25
C ASP A 167 19.94 -4.44 -2.56
N THR A 168 21.09 -4.82 -3.14
CA THR A 168 21.49 -6.22 -3.37
C THR A 168 21.50 -7.06 -2.10
N ILE A 169 21.73 -6.44 -0.94
CA ILE A 169 21.75 -7.12 0.36
C ILE A 169 20.42 -6.91 1.08
N VAL A 170 19.90 -5.68 1.10
CA VAL A 170 18.70 -5.36 1.90
C VAL A 170 17.43 -5.98 1.32
N ALA A 171 17.28 -6.03 -0.01
CA ALA A 171 16.11 -6.62 -0.63
C ALA A 171 15.96 -8.12 -0.28
N PRO A 172 16.96 -8.99 -0.52
CA PRO A 172 16.83 -10.40 -0.13
C PRO A 172 16.74 -10.57 1.39
N LEU A 173 17.48 -9.78 2.18
CA LEU A 173 17.39 -9.84 3.64
C LEU A 173 15.97 -9.49 4.13
N GLY A 174 15.36 -8.43 3.61
CA GLY A 174 13.99 -8.05 3.96
C GLY A 174 12.96 -9.12 3.59
N ILE A 175 13.14 -9.77 2.43
CA ILE A 175 12.28 -10.88 1.99
C ILE A 175 12.41 -12.08 2.93
N VAL A 176 13.64 -12.50 3.22
CA VAL A 176 13.90 -13.64 4.10
C VAL A 176 13.39 -13.35 5.52
N MET A 177 13.68 -12.17 6.06
CA MET A 177 13.24 -11.79 7.40
C MET A 177 11.72 -11.68 7.49
N ALA A 178 11.05 -11.14 6.47
CA ALA A 178 9.58 -11.11 6.43
C ALA A 178 8.97 -12.51 6.30
N GLY A 179 9.59 -13.38 5.49
CA GLY A 179 9.21 -14.79 5.38
C GLY A 179 9.36 -15.56 6.69
N LEU A 180 10.39 -15.27 7.48
CA LEU A 180 10.58 -15.87 8.80
C LEU A 180 9.68 -15.27 9.88
N ALA A 181 9.23 -14.02 9.69
CA ALA A 181 8.42 -13.32 10.68
C ALA A 181 7.07 -14.00 10.94
N GLY A 182 6.42 -14.52 9.90
CA GLY A 182 5.15 -15.26 10.04
C GLY A 182 5.26 -16.54 10.86
N PRO A 183 6.17 -17.48 10.50
CA PRO A 183 6.50 -18.66 11.30
C PRO A 183 6.87 -18.37 12.74
N LEU A 184 7.74 -17.37 12.97
CA LEU A 184 8.18 -17.01 14.31
C LEU A 184 7.03 -16.41 15.14
N ALA A 185 6.12 -15.65 14.51
CA ALA A 185 4.90 -15.21 15.15
C ALA A 185 3.96 -16.37 15.48
N GLY A 186 3.88 -17.40 14.61
CA GLY A 186 3.13 -18.64 14.85
C GLY A 186 3.67 -19.52 15.98
N LEU A 187 4.92 -19.33 16.41
CA LEU A 187 5.42 -19.98 17.64
C LEU A 187 4.81 -19.38 18.91
N VAL A 188 4.32 -18.14 18.83
CA VAL A 188 3.66 -17.42 19.93
C VAL A 188 2.13 -17.48 19.79
N LEU A 189 1.64 -17.48 18.54
CA LEU A 189 0.24 -17.54 18.15
C LEU A 189 -0.06 -18.98 17.70
N SER A 190 -0.63 -19.79 18.60
CA SER A 190 -0.63 -21.26 18.50
C SER A 190 -1.48 -21.86 17.37
N ASP A 191 -2.22 -21.05 16.60
CA ASP A 191 -3.18 -21.51 15.58
C ASP A 191 -2.74 -21.17 14.12
N ILE A 192 -1.46 -20.81 13.91
CA ILE A 192 -0.96 -20.42 12.58
C ILE A 192 -0.20 -21.55 11.91
N GLU A 193 -0.66 -21.95 10.72
CA GLU A 193 0.11 -22.85 9.86
C GLU A 193 1.41 -22.17 9.38
N VAL A 194 2.53 -22.80 9.74
CA VAL A 194 3.89 -22.28 9.51
C VAL A 194 4.19 -22.05 8.03
N VAL A 195 3.80 -22.99 7.16
CA VAL A 195 4.16 -22.95 5.74
C VAL A 195 3.42 -21.83 4.98
N PRO A 196 2.07 -21.71 5.06
CA PRO A 196 1.36 -20.58 4.47
C PRO A 196 1.83 -19.22 4.99
N ALA A 197 2.08 -19.10 6.30
CA ALA A 197 2.58 -17.87 6.90
C ALA A 197 3.96 -17.48 6.36
N ALA A 198 4.85 -18.46 6.14
CA ALA A 198 6.17 -18.22 5.56
C ALA A 198 6.08 -17.72 4.12
N ILE A 199 5.30 -18.40 3.28
CA ILE A 199 5.12 -18.04 1.87
C ILE A 199 4.53 -16.63 1.77
N PHE A 200 3.53 -16.34 2.59
CA PHE A 200 2.91 -15.03 2.62
C PHE A 200 3.90 -13.93 3.05
N GLY A 201 4.69 -14.17 4.09
CA GLY A 201 5.74 -13.25 4.53
C GLY A 201 6.76 -12.96 3.44
N VAL A 202 7.18 -13.99 2.66
CA VAL A 202 8.07 -13.84 1.50
C VAL A 202 7.43 -12.95 0.43
N VAL A 203 6.15 -13.16 0.10
CA VAL A 203 5.43 -12.36 -0.89
C VAL A 203 5.31 -10.91 -0.44
N VAL A 204 4.93 -10.65 0.82
CA VAL A 204 4.84 -9.30 1.39
C VAL A 204 6.22 -8.61 1.36
N GLY A 205 7.27 -9.32 1.78
CA GLY A 205 8.64 -8.84 1.72
C GLY A 205 9.09 -8.50 0.29
N ALA A 206 8.73 -9.33 -0.69
CA ALA A 206 9.08 -9.12 -2.09
C ALA A 206 8.39 -7.89 -2.69
N VAL A 207 7.11 -7.67 -2.36
CA VAL A 207 6.36 -6.48 -2.74
C VAL A 207 7.04 -5.23 -2.15
N LEU A 208 7.32 -5.21 -0.84
CA LEU A 208 7.93 -4.06 -0.18
C LEU A 208 9.36 -3.78 -0.70
N ALA A 209 10.16 -4.83 -0.92
CA ALA A 209 11.50 -4.71 -1.51
C ALA A 209 11.45 -4.15 -2.94
N SER A 210 10.44 -4.52 -3.73
CA SER A 210 10.24 -3.98 -5.09
C SER A 210 9.96 -2.48 -5.06
N PHE A 211 9.13 -2.01 -4.11
CA PHE A 211 8.88 -0.58 -3.94
C PHE A 211 10.12 0.19 -3.50
N ARG A 212 10.93 -0.37 -2.59
CA ARG A 212 12.23 0.22 -2.24
C ARG A 212 13.12 0.37 -3.48
N ARG A 213 13.19 -0.66 -4.33
CA ARG A 213 13.97 -0.62 -5.57
C ARG A 213 13.45 0.45 -6.54
N LEU A 214 12.15 0.67 -6.62
CA LEU A 214 11.58 1.77 -7.43
C LEU A 214 12.07 3.15 -6.94
N VAL A 215 12.21 3.34 -5.63
CA VAL A 215 12.72 4.59 -5.06
C VAL A 215 14.19 4.79 -5.40
N THR A 216 15.01 3.75 -5.24
CA THR A 216 16.46 3.86 -5.47
C THR A 216 16.79 4.07 -6.94
N LEU A 217 16.05 3.44 -7.85
CA LEU A 217 16.19 3.63 -9.30
C LEU A 217 15.79 5.04 -9.77
N ARG A 218 14.86 5.71 -9.09
CA ARG A 218 14.42 7.07 -9.47
C ARG A 218 15.54 8.11 -9.31
N GLY A 219 16.40 7.97 -8.30
CA GLY A 219 17.56 8.84 -8.06
C GLY A 219 17.26 10.34 -7.86
N ALA A 220 15.99 10.71 -7.69
CA ALA A 220 15.53 12.09 -7.78
C ALA A 220 15.05 12.63 -6.42
N PRO A 221 15.19 13.94 -6.13
CA PRO A 221 14.86 14.49 -4.82
C PRO A 221 13.43 14.15 -4.38
N LEU A 222 13.31 13.81 -3.10
CA LEU A 222 12.09 13.42 -2.42
C LEU A 222 11.53 14.61 -1.63
N ASN A 223 10.25 14.92 -1.87
CA ASN A 223 9.49 15.84 -1.02
C ASN A 223 8.53 15.04 -0.13
N ILE A 224 7.95 15.71 0.88
CA ILE A 224 7.07 15.07 1.87
C ILE A 224 5.90 14.37 1.19
N ALA A 225 5.29 15.01 0.20
CA ALA A 225 4.18 14.42 -0.56
C ALA A 225 4.59 13.10 -1.23
N ALA A 226 5.71 13.07 -1.95
CA ALA A 226 6.22 11.84 -2.58
C ALA A 226 6.53 10.75 -1.55
N ALA A 227 7.03 11.13 -0.36
CA ALA A 227 7.28 10.18 0.71
C ALA A 227 5.98 9.56 1.26
N LEU A 228 4.91 10.35 1.42
CA LEU A 228 3.58 9.86 1.79
C LEU A 228 3.08 8.82 0.79
N GLY A 229 3.13 9.15 -0.51
CA GLY A 229 2.67 8.24 -1.56
C GLY A 229 3.44 6.92 -1.59
N MET A 230 4.78 7.00 -1.62
CA MET A 230 5.62 5.80 -1.72
C MET A 230 5.69 4.97 -0.46
N GLY A 231 5.52 5.57 0.72
CA GLY A 231 5.56 4.84 1.98
C GLY A 231 4.26 4.07 2.22
N LEU A 232 3.12 4.69 1.91
CA LEU A 232 1.79 4.13 2.20
C LEU A 232 1.27 3.19 1.11
N ALA A 233 1.63 3.40 -0.15
CA ALA A 233 1.14 2.58 -1.26
C ALA A 233 1.45 1.07 -1.13
N PRO A 234 2.68 0.62 -0.78
CA PRO A 234 2.91 -0.81 -0.61
C PRO A 234 2.21 -1.36 0.63
N VAL A 235 2.04 -0.56 1.69
CA VAL A 235 1.25 -0.96 2.87
C VAL A 235 -0.21 -1.19 2.49
N ALA A 236 -0.79 -0.32 1.65
CA ALA A 236 -2.14 -0.52 1.14
C ALA A 236 -2.24 -1.81 0.30
N ALA A 237 -1.26 -2.09 -0.56
CA ALA A 237 -1.23 -3.32 -1.36
C ALA A 237 -1.26 -4.60 -0.52
N VAL A 238 -0.51 -4.62 0.59
CA VAL A 238 -0.45 -5.78 1.50
C VAL A 238 -1.81 -6.11 2.12
N GLY A 239 -2.68 -5.12 2.31
CA GLY A 239 -4.00 -5.33 2.91
C GLY A 239 -4.89 -6.29 2.11
N SER A 240 -4.93 -6.14 0.78
CA SER A 240 -5.70 -7.06 -0.07
C SER A 240 -5.08 -8.45 -0.13
N LEU A 241 -3.74 -8.55 -0.10
CA LEU A 241 -3.06 -9.85 -0.04
C LEU A 241 -3.42 -10.60 1.24
N ALA A 242 -3.43 -9.91 2.38
CA ALA A 242 -3.82 -10.49 3.67
C ALA A 242 -5.23 -11.07 3.62
N TYR A 243 -6.19 -10.30 3.09
CA TYR A 243 -7.58 -10.76 2.96
C TYR A 243 -7.74 -11.96 2.04
N PHE A 244 -7.13 -11.95 0.84
CA PHE A 244 -7.28 -13.05 -0.11
C PHE A 244 -6.61 -14.33 0.37
N ILE A 245 -5.47 -14.23 1.05
CA ILE A 245 -4.79 -15.42 1.60
C ILE A 245 -5.60 -16.02 2.75
N ASP A 246 -6.13 -15.18 3.65
CA ASP A 246 -7.03 -15.66 4.71
C ASP A 246 -8.27 -16.35 4.12
N LYS A 247 -8.86 -15.77 3.06
CA LYS A 247 -9.97 -16.36 2.33
C LYS A 247 -9.61 -17.67 1.60
N LEU A 248 -8.38 -17.82 1.10
CA LEU A 248 -7.91 -19.02 0.39
C LEU A 248 -7.48 -20.15 1.32
N LEU A 249 -7.12 -19.87 2.57
CA LEU A 249 -6.71 -20.90 3.53
C LEU A 249 -7.90 -21.53 4.25
N ILE A 250 -9.03 -20.84 4.29
CA ILE A 250 -10.27 -21.31 4.92
C ILE A 250 -11.12 -22.18 3.96
N TYR A 251 -10.86 -22.14 2.64
CA TYR A 251 -11.54 -22.91 1.60
C TYR A 251 -10.59 -23.87 0.88
#